data_AF-A0A1I1SVQ4-F1
#
_entry.id   AF-A0A1I1SVQ4-F1
#
_cell.length_a   1.000
_cell.length_b   1.000
_cell.length_c   1.000
_cell.angle_alpha   90.00
_cell.angle_beta   90.00
_cell.angle_gamma   90.00
#
_symmetry.space_group_name_H-M   'P 1'
#
loop_
_entity.id
_entity.type
_entity.pdbx_description
1 polymer ?
#
loop_
_entity_poly.entity_id
_entity_poly.type
_entity_poly.pdbx_seq_one_letter_code
_entity_poly.pdbx_strand_id
1 'polypeptide(L)'
;MRHGKKDNHLSRTHSHREAMLQNMASSLILHKRIETTLAKAKELRKFVEPILTRAKDDTYQNRRVVFQSLNDKETMKELFGTVADKIASRPGGYTRIIKLGNRLGDNAETCLIELVDFNELLLSAVAEKAATTTKTRRSRRGSGTKSADATSAPVATSTEAPVDEASVAAAPAAGDDLTLIEGIGPKIAELLNNGGITTFTQLADAQDETVQQVLSEAGSSFNVHDATSWNEQAALARDGKLDELKELQDRLKGGKEEQ
;
A
#
# COMPACT_ATOMS: atom_id res chain seq x y z
N MET A 1 -41.86 -0.04 19.15
CA MET A 1 -41.52 -0.22 17.72
C MET A 1 -40.04 0.08 17.48
N ARG A 2 -39.42 -0.48 16.42
CA ARG A 2 -37.98 -0.29 16.10
C ARG A 2 -37.78 0.63 14.88
N HIS A 3 -38.44 1.79 14.85
CA HIS A 3 -38.29 2.72 13.73
C HIS A 3 -36.88 3.33 13.70
N GLY A 4 -36.28 3.44 12.51
CA GLY A 4 -34.96 4.04 12.31
C GLY A 4 -33.75 3.18 12.74
N LYS A 5 -33.97 2.03 13.41
CA LYS A 5 -32.88 1.12 13.79
C LYS A 5 -32.35 0.35 12.58
N LYS A 6 -31.15 0.69 12.13
CA LYS A 6 -30.49 0.13 10.92
C LYS A 6 -29.43 -0.92 11.25
N ASP A 7 -29.20 -1.19 12.53
CA ASP A 7 -28.19 -2.09 13.08
C ASP A 7 -28.81 -3.43 13.52
N ASN A 8 -28.19 -4.53 13.11
CA ASN A 8 -28.56 -5.85 13.60
C ASN A 8 -27.73 -6.18 14.85
N HIS A 9 -28.41 -6.46 15.94
CA HIS A 9 -27.78 -6.78 17.23
C HIS A 9 -27.19 -8.20 17.28
N LEU A 10 -27.47 -9.04 16.26
CA LEU A 10 -26.95 -10.40 16.11
C LEU A 10 -27.20 -11.30 17.35
N SER A 11 -28.31 -11.05 18.05
CA SER A 11 -28.69 -11.71 19.31
C SER A 11 -27.58 -11.68 20.36
N ARG A 12 -26.86 -10.56 20.46
CA ARG A 12 -25.74 -10.35 21.39
C ARG A 12 -25.87 -9.02 22.13
N THR A 13 -25.23 -8.93 23.28
CA THR A 13 -24.98 -7.65 23.97
C THR A 13 -24.06 -6.76 23.14
N HIS A 14 -24.05 -5.46 23.42
CA HIS A 14 -23.22 -4.50 22.68
C HIS A 14 -21.74 -4.88 22.68
N SER A 15 -21.18 -5.14 23.87
CA SER A 15 -19.76 -5.49 24.04
C SER A 15 -19.37 -6.76 23.27
N HIS A 16 -20.21 -7.80 23.32
CA HIS A 16 -19.95 -9.04 22.58
C HIS A 16 -20.11 -8.84 21.07
N ARG A 17 -21.08 -8.04 20.62
CA ARG A 17 -21.22 -7.71 19.20
C ARG A 17 -19.97 -6.97 18.68
N GLU A 18 -19.49 -5.99 19.43
CA GLU A 18 -18.29 -5.22 19.08
C GLU A 18 -17.05 -6.11 18.99
N ALA A 19 -16.76 -6.90 20.03
CA ALA A 19 -15.63 -7.83 20.03
C ALA A 19 -15.71 -8.87 18.90
N MET A 20 -16.90 -9.37 18.57
CA MET A 20 -17.08 -10.29 17.45
C MET A 20 -16.79 -9.63 16.10
N LEU A 21 -17.29 -8.40 15.88
CA LEU A 21 -17.06 -7.67 14.63
C LEU A 21 -15.58 -7.30 14.47
N GLN A 22 -14.94 -6.89 15.56
CA GLN A 22 -13.50 -6.64 15.62
C GLN A 22 -12.70 -7.88 15.21
N ASN A 23 -12.95 -9.03 15.84
CA ASN A 23 -12.26 -10.28 15.52
C ASN A 23 -12.47 -10.70 14.07
N MET A 24 -13.72 -10.65 13.56
CA MET A 24 -14.00 -10.99 12.17
C MET A 24 -13.35 -10.00 11.18
N ALA A 25 -13.25 -8.71 11.52
CA ALA A 25 -12.57 -7.73 10.69
C ALA A 25 -11.07 -8.01 10.62
N SER A 26 -10.44 -8.30 11.76
CA SER A 26 -9.04 -8.72 11.80
C SER A 26 -8.80 -9.98 10.95
N SER A 27 -9.62 -11.02 11.12
CA SER A 27 -9.53 -12.23 10.28
C SER A 27 -9.74 -11.95 8.80
N LEU A 28 -10.67 -11.06 8.43
CA LEU A 28 -10.90 -10.69 7.03
C LEU A 28 -9.70 -9.95 6.43
N ILE A 29 -9.07 -9.05 7.17
CA ILE A 29 -7.90 -8.29 6.72
C ILE A 29 -6.70 -9.21 6.55
N LEU A 30 -6.46 -10.13 7.50
CA LEU A 30 -5.33 -11.06 7.46
C LEU A 30 -5.49 -12.10 6.35
N HIS A 31 -6.66 -12.75 6.27
CA HIS A 31 -6.88 -13.87 5.33
C HIS A 31 -7.50 -13.46 4.00
N LYS A 32 -7.87 -12.19 3.82
CA LYS A 32 -8.53 -11.60 2.63
C LYS A 32 -9.93 -12.14 2.32
N ARG A 33 -10.31 -13.26 2.94
CA ARG A 33 -11.56 -13.97 2.74
C ARG A 33 -11.88 -14.82 3.97
N ILE A 34 -13.14 -14.78 4.41
CA ILE A 34 -13.65 -15.63 5.50
C ILE A 34 -15.05 -16.14 5.17
N GLU A 35 -15.42 -17.28 5.75
CA GLU A 35 -16.78 -17.82 5.69
C GLU A 35 -17.53 -17.52 6.98
N THR A 36 -18.77 -17.04 6.88
CA THR A 36 -19.61 -16.72 8.04
C THR A 36 -21.10 -16.77 7.65
N THR A 37 -21.99 -16.46 8.60
CA THR A 37 -23.42 -16.37 8.30
C THR A 37 -23.77 -15.04 7.62
N LEU A 38 -24.78 -15.05 6.77
CA LEU A 38 -25.18 -13.88 5.97
C LEU A 38 -25.50 -12.65 6.82
N ALA A 39 -26.14 -12.84 7.98
CA ALA A 39 -26.44 -11.75 8.91
C ALA A 39 -25.15 -11.11 9.47
N LYS A 40 -24.15 -11.93 9.83
CA LYS A 40 -22.85 -11.43 10.33
C LYS A 40 -22.07 -10.71 9.25
N ALA A 41 -22.01 -11.26 8.03
CA ALA A 41 -21.30 -10.63 6.92
C ALA A 41 -21.87 -9.25 6.54
N LYS A 42 -23.20 -9.10 6.56
CA LYS A 42 -23.86 -7.80 6.28
C LYS A 42 -23.51 -6.73 7.32
N GLU A 43 -23.42 -7.09 8.59
CA GLU A 43 -22.99 -6.16 9.64
C GLU A 43 -21.48 -5.91 9.59
N LEU A 44 -20.68 -6.94 9.30
CA LEU A 44 -19.24 -6.82 9.11
C LEU A 44 -18.90 -5.84 7.99
N ARG A 45 -19.62 -5.87 6.87
CA ARG A 45 -19.46 -4.89 5.78
C ARG A 45 -19.60 -3.45 6.28
N LYS A 46 -20.62 -3.15 7.08
CA LYS A 46 -20.83 -1.80 7.63
C LYS A 46 -19.70 -1.36 8.56
N PHE A 47 -19.07 -2.33 9.23
CA PHE A 47 -17.97 -2.09 10.17
C PHE A 47 -16.62 -1.92 9.45
N VAL A 48 -16.31 -2.77 8.46
CA VAL A 48 -14.98 -2.82 7.82
C VAL A 48 -14.80 -1.82 6.67
N GLU A 49 -15.86 -1.44 5.94
CA GLU A 49 -15.74 -0.50 4.81
C GLU A 49 -15.22 0.89 5.25
N PRO A 50 -15.68 1.49 6.36
CA PRO A 50 -15.09 2.74 6.85
C PRO A 50 -13.63 2.60 7.30
N ILE A 51 -13.26 1.44 7.84
CA ILE A 51 -11.88 1.13 8.25
C ILE A 51 -10.96 1.08 7.02
N LEU A 52 -11.37 0.34 5.98
CA LEU A 52 -10.64 0.25 4.71
C LEU A 52 -10.54 1.60 4.01
N THR A 53 -11.59 2.42 4.09
CA THR A 53 -11.58 3.78 3.52
C THR A 53 -10.52 4.65 4.21
N ARG A 54 -10.44 4.63 5.54
CA ARG A 54 -9.43 5.39 6.30
C ARG A 54 -8.01 4.87 6.10
N ALA A 55 -7.87 3.57 5.82
CA ALA A 55 -6.55 2.95 5.62
C ALA A 55 -5.85 3.42 4.34
N LYS A 56 -6.59 3.98 3.37
CA LYS A 56 -6.01 4.52 2.13
C LYS A 56 -5.06 5.69 2.37
N ASP A 57 -5.35 6.50 3.40
CA ASP A 57 -4.53 7.65 3.77
C ASP A 57 -3.72 7.29 5.02
N ASP A 58 -2.44 6.96 4.83
CA ASP A 58 -1.56 6.56 5.92
C ASP A 58 -1.10 7.77 6.74
N THR A 59 -1.94 8.17 7.70
CA THR A 59 -1.63 9.20 8.68
C THR A 59 -1.64 8.64 10.09
N TYR A 60 -0.85 9.24 10.98
CA TYR A 60 -0.81 8.85 12.38
C TYR A 60 -2.19 8.91 13.06
N GLN A 61 -3.01 9.91 12.71
CA GLN A 61 -4.37 10.04 13.22
C GLN A 61 -5.27 8.90 12.73
N ASN A 62 -5.20 8.55 11.44
CA ASN A 62 -5.98 7.42 10.90
C ASN A 62 -5.55 6.10 11.55
N ARG A 63 -4.24 5.87 11.72
CA ARG A 63 -3.74 4.69 12.42
C ARG A 63 -4.28 4.59 13.85
N ARG A 64 -4.29 5.69 14.62
CA ARG A 64 -4.86 5.72 15.99
C ARG A 64 -6.35 5.39 16.03
N VAL A 65 -7.13 6.00 15.14
CA VAL A 65 -8.58 5.80 15.09
C VAL A 65 -8.93 4.37 14.68
N VAL A 66 -8.20 3.81 13.71
CA VAL A 66 -8.41 2.42 13.28
C VAL A 66 -7.95 1.44 14.36
N PHE A 67 -6.84 1.72 15.04
CA PHE A 67 -6.35 0.89 16.14
C PHE A 67 -7.37 0.77 17.28
N GLN A 68 -8.13 1.82 17.59
CA GLN A 68 -9.22 1.75 18.56
C GLN A 68 -10.29 0.72 18.19
N SER A 69 -10.52 0.49 16.89
CA SER A 69 -11.55 -0.44 16.40
C SER A 69 -11.05 -1.88 16.24
N LEU A 70 -9.78 -2.07 15.88
CA LEU A 70 -9.20 -3.40 15.60
C LEU A 70 -8.37 -3.96 16.77
N ASN A 71 -7.74 -3.09 17.57
CA ASN A 71 -6.87 -3.40 18.71
C ASN A 71 -5.84 -4.53 18.47
N ASP A 72 -5.37 -4.68 17.23
CA ASP A 72 -4.38 -5.69 16.87
C ASP A 72 -3.30 -5.09 15.98
N LYS A 73 -2.03 -5.28 16.37
CA LYS A 73 -0.87 -4.69 15.69
C LYS A 73 -0.57 -5.40 14.38
N GLU A 74 -0.78 -6.71 14.31
CA GLU A 74 -0.51 -7.50 13.10
C GLU A 74 -1.48 -7.11 11.99
N THR A 75 -2.78 -7.06 12.31
CA THR A 75 -3.82 -6.58 11.40
C THR A 75 -3.53 -5.16 10.91
N MET A 76 -3.03 -4.26 11.77
CA MET A 76 -2.69 -2.89 11.37
C MET A 76 -1.54 -2.83 10.36
N LYS A 77 -0.51 -3.65 10.55
CA LYS A 77 0.63 -3.74 9.62
C LYS A 77 0.16 -4.19 8.24
N GLU A 78 -0.70 -5.19 8.20
CA GLU A 78 -1.26 -5.72 6.95
C GLU A 78 -2.24 -4.74 6.29
N LEU A 79 -3.05 -4.05 7.10
CA LEU A 79 -4.06 -3.10 6.61
C LEU A 79 -3.44 -1.89 5.92
N PHE A 80 -2.46 -1.24 6.56
CA PHE A 80 -1.79 -0.03 6.03
C PHE A 80 -0.63 -0.35 5.08
N GLY A 81 -0.30 -1.63 4.89
CA GLY A 81 0.64 -2.08 3.87
C GLY A 81 -0.12 -2.61 2.65
N THR A 82 -0.04 -3.92 2.46
CA THR A 82 -0.53 -4.63 1.26
C THR A 82 -2.01 -4.34 0.93
N VAL A 83 -2.88 -4.19 1.93
CA VAL A 83 -4.32 -3.98 1.70
C VAL A 83 -4.59 -2.58 1.19
N ALA A 84 -4.07 -1.55 1.85
CA ALA A 84 -4.25 -0.15 1.46
C ALA A 84 -3.79 0.10 0.02
N ASP A 85 -2.61 -0.42 -0.34
CA ASP A 85 -2.05 -0.29 -1.68
C ASP A 85 -2.95 -0.91 -2.74
N LYS A 86 -3.45 -2.13 -2.49
CA LYS A 86 -4.27 -2.87 -3.45
C LYS A 86 -5.66 -2.25 -3.66
N ILE A 87 -6.21 -1.56 -2.65
CA ILE A 87 -7.53 -0.91 -2.72
C ILE A 87 -7.47 0.59 -3.07
N ALA A 88 -6.27 1.17 -3.19
CA ALA A 88 -6.07 2.62 -3.31
C ALA A 88 -6.90 3.27 -4.43
N SER A 89 -7.01 2.62 -5.59
CA SER A 89 -7.73 3.15 -6.75
C SER A 89 -9.25 2.99 -6.66
N ARG A 90 -9.76 2.16 -5.74
CA ARG A 90 -11.19 1.88 -5.61
C ARG A 90 -11.90 3.00 -4.81
N PRO A 91 -12.99 3.58 -5.32
CA PRO A 91 -13.74 4.63 -4.61
C PRO A 91 -14.58 4.10 -3.44
N GLY A 92 -14.93 2.81 -3.44
CA GLY A 92 -15.66 2.15 -2.36
C GLY A 92 -16.14 0.76 -2.74
N GLY A 93 -16.76 0.05 -1.78
CA GLY A 93 -17.22 -1.32 -1.98
C GLY A 93 -16.04 -2.29 -2.05
N TYR A 94 -15.21 -2.26 -1.02
CA TYR A 94 -13.99 -3.07 -0.92
C TYR A 94 -14.31 -4.54 -0.64
N THR A 95 -15.49 -4.83 -0.10
CA THR A 95 -15.92 -6.19 0.26
C THR A 95 -17.04 -6.74 -0.62
N ARG A 96 -16.92 -8.01 -1.01
CA ARG A 96 -17.97 -8.78 -1.68
C ARG A 96 -18.51 -9.86 -0.76
N ILE A 97 -19.81 -10.12 -0.86
CA ILE A 97 -20.47 -11.24 -0.16
C ILE A 97 -21.02 -12.18 -1.23
N ILE A 98 -20.65 -13.45 -1.17
CA ILE A 98 -21.11 -14.53 -2.05
C ILE A 98 -21.87 -15.53 -1.19
N LYS A 99 -23.13 -15.83 -1.52
CA LYS A 99 -23.90 -16.83 -0.79
C LYS A 99 -23.40 -18.23 -1.14
N LEU A 100 -23.22 -19.07 -0.12
CA LEU A 100 -22.75 -20.46 -0.30
C LEU A 100 -23.89 -21.48 -0.17
N GLY A 101 -24.98 -21.13 0.50
CA GLY A 101 -26.12 -22.00 0.74
C GLY A 101 -26.51 -21.99 2.22
N ASN A 102 -27.05 -23.10 2.70
CA ASN A 102 -27.48 -23.24 4.09
C ASN A 102 -26.65 -24.32 4.78
N ARG A 103 -26.24 -24.04 6.02
CA ARG A 103 -25.45 -24.98 6.82
C ARG A 103 -26.32 -26.12 7.37
N LEU A 104 -25.77 -27.33 7.34
CA LEU A 104 -26.42 -28.51 7.92
C LEU A 104 -26.49 -28.39 9.45
N GLY A 105 -27.66 -28.71 10.02
CA GLY A 105 -27.90 -28.71 11.47
C GLY A 105 -28.81 -27.57 11.93
N ASP A 106 -28.43 -26.32 11.66
CA ASP A 106 -29.22 -25.14 12.04
C ASP A 106 -29.87 -24.41 10.84
N ASN A 107 -29.65 -24.90 9.62
CA ASN A 107 -30.17 -24.33 8.38
C ASN A 107 -29.83 -22.83 8.20
N ALA A 108 -28.74 -22.36 8.80
CA ALA A 108 -28.33 -20.96 8.72
C ALA A 108 -27.77 -20.64 7.32
N GLU A 109 -28.21 -19.53 6.71
CA GLU A 109 -27.64 -19.04 5.46
C GLU A 109 -26.17 -18.65 5.66
N THR A 110 -25.26 -19.34 4.97
CA THR A 110 -23.82 -19.05 4.97
C THR A 110 -23.41 -18.28 3.74
N CYS A 111 -22.32 -17.55 3.89
CA CYS A 111 -21.72 -16.76 2.82
C CYS A 111 -20.22 -16.64 3.02
N LEU A 112 -19.54 -16.47 1.90
CA LEU A 112 -18.17 -16.03 1.83
C LEU A 112 -18.14 -14.51 1.77
N ILE A 113 -17.37 -13.85 2.63
CA ILE A 113 -17.03 -12.43 2.49
C ILE A 113 -15.55 -12.30 2.14
N GLU A 114 -15.25 -11.52 1.11
CA GLU A 114 -13.89 -11.35 0.57
C GLU A 114 -13.57 -9.90 0.24
N LEU A 115 -12.28 -9.56 0.24
CA LEU A 115 -11.77 -8.32 -0.35
C LEU A 115 -11.76 -8.45 -1.88
N VAL A 116 -12.39 -7.49 -2.56
CA VAL A 116 -12.63 -7.54 -4.01
C VAL A 116 -11.32 -7.60 -4.80
N ASP A 117 -10.34 -6.77 -4.41
CA ASP A 117 -9.10 -6.59 -5.15
C ASP A 117 -8.06 -7.68 -4.88
N PHE A 118 -8.37 -8.65 -4.00
CA PHE A 118 -7.50 -9.80 -3.72
C PHE A 118 -7.90 -11.07 -4.47
N ASN A 119 -9.01 -11.05 -5.21
CA ASN A 119 -9.46 -12.21 -5.99
C ASN A 119 -8.98 -12.10 -7.45
N GLU A 120 -7.78 -12.58 -7.71
CA GLU A 120 -7.09 -12.46 -9.02
C GLU A 120 -7.88 -13.14 -10.16
N LEU A 121 -8.46 -14.31 -9.91
CA LEU A 121 -9.25 -15.04 -10.90
C LEU A 121 -10.50 -14.26 -11.35
N LEU A 122 -11.14 -13.54 -10.43
CA LEU A 122 -12.28 -12.70 -10.79
C LEU A 122 -11.84 -11.40 -11.46
N LEU A 123 -10.68 -10.83 -11.09
CA LEU A 123 -10.15 -9.64 -11.73
C LEU A 123 -9.76 -9.92 -13.20
N SER A 124 -9.09 -11.04 -13.48
CA SER A 124 -8.74 -11.45 -14.84
C SER A 124 -9.98 -11.69 -15.70
N ALA A 125 -10.98 -12.42 -15.18
CA ALA A 125 -12.23 -12.67 -15.88
C ALA A 125 -13.02 -11.38 -16.19
N VAL A 126 -12.98 -10.37 -15.31
CA VAL A 126 -13.60 -9.06 -15.58
C VAL A 126 -12.84 -8.30 -16.66
N ALA A 127 -11.51 -8.33 -16.64
CA ALA A 127 -10.68 -7.69 -17.67
C ALA A 127 -10.92 -8.32 -19.06
N GLU A 128 -11.01 -9.64 -19.16
CA GLU A 128 -11.32 -10.36 -20.39
C GLU A 128 -12.72 -10.02 -20.94
N LYS A 129 -13.72 -9.93 -20.06
CA LYS A 129 -15.08 -9.50 -20.44
C LYS A 129 -15.13 -8.05 -20.91
N ALA A 130 -14.37 -7.15 -20.28
CA ALA A 130 -14.26 -5.75 -20.70
C ALA A 130 -13.61 -5.63 -22.09
N ALA A 131 -12.56 -6.40 -22.37
CA ALA A 131 -11.91 -6.45 -23.68
C ALA A 131 -12.86 -6.99 -24.78
N THR A 132 -13.61 -8.05 -24.48
CA THR A 132 -14.56 -8.67 -25.42
C THR A 132 -15.76 -7.76 -25.74
N THR A 133 -16.26 -7.03 -24.74
CA THR A 133 -17.37 -6.06 -24.92
C THR A 133 -16.94 -4.85 -25.76
N THR A 134 -15.67 -4.43 -25.64
CA THR A 134 -15.12 -3.33 -26.44
C THR A 134 -14.92 -3.74 -27.90
N LYS A 135 -14.51 -5.00 -28.15
CA LYS A 135 -14.36 -5.57 -29.51
C LYS A 135 -15.72 -5.73 -30.24
N THR A 136 -16.77 -6.09 -29.53
CA THR A 136 -18.14 -6.21 -30.08
C THR A 136 -18.86 -4.86 -30.27
N ARG A 137 -18.54 -3.84 -29.46
CA ARG A 137 -19.01 -2.46 -29.71
C ARG A 137 -18.29 -1.78 -30.89
N ARG A 138 -17.00 -2.08 -31.12
CA ARG A 138 -16.24 -1.51 -32.24
C ARG A 138 -16.67 -2.09 -33.61
N SER A 139 -17.14 -3.34 -33.68
CA SER A 139 -17.67 -3.92 -34.92
C SER A 139 -19.08 -3.42 -35.31
N ARG A 140 -19.86 -2.87 -34.36
CA ARG A 140 -21.17 -2.26 -34.63
C ARG A 140 -21.14 -0.76 -34.91
N ARG A 141 -19.99 -0.10 -34.75
CA ARG A 141 -19.78 1.33 -35.04
C ARG A 141 -18.88 1.53 -36.25
N GLY A 142 -19.11 0.73 -37.29
CA GLY A 142 -18.41 0.77 -38.57
C GLY A 142 -19.40 0.65 -39.73
N SER A 143 -20.49 1.42 -39.69
CA SER A 143 -21.46 1.52 -40.79
C SER A 143 -22.30 2.78 -40.56
N GLY A 144 -21.94 3.90 -41.19
CA GLY A 144 -22.72 5.13 -41.17
C GLY A 144 -21.89 6.36 -41.51
N THR A 145 -21.63 6.58 -42.80
CA THR A 145 -20.99 7.79 -43.36
C THR A 145 -22.06 8.80 -43.80
N LYS A 146 -21.87 10.06 -43.37
CA LYS A 146 -22.26 11.39 -43.90
C LYS A 146 -23.72 11.74 -44.27
N SER A 147 -24.18 12.85 -43.69
CA SER A 147 -24.53 14.17 -44.31
C SER A 147 -24.68 15.21 -43.17
N ALA A 148 -23.94 16.33 -43.09
CA ALA A 148 -24.18 17.68 -43.67
C ALA A 148 -25.64 18.17 -43.43
N ASP A 149 -25.97 19.34 -42.85
CA ASP A 149 -25.32 20.66 -42.75
C ASP A 149 -26.02 21.59 -41.69
N ALA A 150 -25.34 22.68 -41.29
CA ALA A 150 -25.82 24.00 -40.80
C ALA A 150 -26.77 24.12 -39.57
N THR A 151 -26.74 25.10 -38.65
CA THR A 151 -25.93 26.29 -38.30
C THR A 151 -26.49 26.80 -36.95
N SER A 152 -25.65 27.15 -35.98
CA SER A 152 -25.83 28.31 -35.07
C SER A 152 -24.72 28.37 -34.00
N ALA A 153 -23.83 29.34 -34.16
CA ALA A 153 -23.09 30.03 -33.11
C ALA A 153 -23.50 31.52 -33.19
N PRO A 154 -23.07 32.48 -32.33
CA PRO A 154 -22.03 32.40 -31.27
C PRO A 154 -22.36 33.24 -30.00
N VAL A 155 -21.30 33.60 -29.24
CA VAL A 155 -21.12 34.67 -28.22
C VAL A 155 -21.03 34.09 -26.78
N ALA A 156 -20.01 34.29 -25.95
CA ALA A 156 -18.68 34.96 -25.98
C ALA A 156 -18.02 34.61 -24.59
N THR A 157 -16.76 34.15 -24.49
CA THR A 157 -15.51 34.93 -24.17
C THR A 157 -15.66 35.88 -22.97
N SER A 158 -14.81 35.99 -21.96
CA SER A 158 -13.38 35.69 -21.65
C SER A 158 -13.27 35.66 -20.09
N THR A 159 -12.19 35.25 -19.42
CA THR A 159 -10.89 35.93 -19.37
C THR A 159 -9.86 35.10 -18.60
N GLU A 160 -8.74 34.93 -19.27
CA GLU A 160 -7.41 34.57 -18.82
C GLU A 160 -6.75 35.76 -18.11
N ALA A 161 -6.07 35.54 -16.98
CA ALA A 161 -4.90 36.33 -16.64
C ALA A 161 -3.96 35.51 -15.72
N PRO A 162 -2.66 35.46 -16.06
CA PRO A 162 -1.63 34.67 -15.39
C PRO A 162 -0.99 35.43 -14.23
N VAL A 163 -0.41 34.71 -13.28
CA VAL A 163 0.60 35.25 -12.35
C VAL A 163 1.68 34.21 -12.07
N ASP A 164 2.85 34.54 -12.62
CA ASP A 164 4.22 34.35 -12.16
C ASP A 164 4.88 32.96 -12.03
N GLU A 165 5.85 32.76 -12.93
CA GLU A 165 7.12 32.07 -12.71
C GLU A 165 7.85 32.63 -11.49
N ALA A 166 8.29 31.73 -10.59
CA ALA A 166 9.66 31.65 -10.05
C ALA A 166 9.66 30.88 -8.71
N SER A 167 9.91 29.58 -8.76
CA SER A 167 10.76 28.91 -7.77
C SER A 167 11.23 27.59 -8.36
N VAL A 168 12.37 27.66 -9.04
CA VAL A 168 13.19 26.50 -9.37
C VAL A 168 13.89 26.12 -8.07
N ALA A 169 13.50 25.01 -7.46
CA ALA A 169 14.23 24.38 -6.36
C ALA A 169 14.37 22.88 -6.66
N ALA A 170 15.45 22.59 -7.39
CA ALA A 170 16.29 21.40 -7.37
C ALA A 170 15.63 20.03 -7.18
N ALA A 171 15.64 19.25 -8.26
CA ALA A 171 15.82 17.80 -8.18
C ALA A 171 17.02 17.48 -7.26
N PRO A 172 16.94 16.46 -6.37
CA PRO A 172 18.13 16.03 -5.65
C PRO A 172 19.15 15.52 -6.68
N ALA A 173 20.41 15.87 -6.43
CA ALA A 173 21.56 15.58 -7.26
C ALA A 173 21.62 14.08 -7.64
N ALA A 174 22.17 13.82 -8.82
CA ALA A 174 22.55 12.48 -9.27
C ALA A 174 23.63 11.91 -8.34
N GLY A 175 23.20 11.32 -7.23
CA GLY A 175 24.01 10.49 -6.33
C GLY A 175 23.76 9.01 -6.61
N ASP A 176 24.68 8.18 -6.15
CA ASP A 176 24.53 6.72 -6.26
C ASP A 176 23.49 6.20 -5.26
N ASP A 177 22.86 5.08 -5.56
CA ASP A 177 21.92 4.43 -4.65
C ASP A 177 22.68 3.65 -3.56
N LEU A 178 23.00 4.33 -2.45
CA LEU A 178 23.69 3.75 -1.30
C LEU A 178 22.93 2.59 -0.64
N THR A 179 21.64 2.38 -0.95
CA THR A 179 20.87 1.24 -0.41
C THR A 179 21.28 -0.11 -1.01
N LEU A 180 22.13 -0.11 -2.03
CA LEU A 180 22.75 -1.32 -2.58
C LEU A 180 23.76 -1.98 -1.64
N ILE A 181 24.19 -1.29 -0.59
CA ILE A 181 25.13 -1.79 0.42
C ILE A 181 24.36 -2.44 1.56
N GLU A 182 24.73 -3.66 1.91
CA GLU A 182 24.11 -4.40 3.00
C GLU A 182 24.37 -3.71 4.34
N GLY A 183 23.28 -3.45 5.08
CA GLY A 183 23.30 -2.70 6.33
C GLY A 183 22.91 -1.23 6.18
N ILE A 184 22.92 -0.68 4.96
CA ILE A 184 22.45 0.67 4.67
C ILE A 184 20.97 0.64 4.24
N GLY A 185 20.08 0.88 5.20
CA GLY A 185 18.65 1.08 4.92
C GLY A 185 18.32 2.50 4.40
N PRO A 186 17.09 2.76 3.94
CA PRO A 186 16.69 4.06 3.38
C PRO A 186 16.96 5.26 4.30
N LYS A 187 16.77 5.08 5.61
CA LYS A 187 17.05 6.13 6.60
C LYS A 187 18.55 6.39 6.78
N ILE A 188 19.38 5.36 6.68
CA ILE A 188 20.83 5.50 6.79
C ILE A 188 21.36 6.16 5.52
N ALA A 189 20.89 5.75 4.35
CA ALA A 189 21.21 6.43 3.10
C ALA A 189 20.85 7.92 3.14
N GLU A 190 19.68 8.28 3.67
CA GLU A 190 19.28 9.68 3.88
C GLU A 190 20.22 10.43 4.86
N LEU A 191 20.63 9.78 5.96
CA LEU A 191 21.58 10.36 6.90
C LEU A 191 22.97 10.58 6.29
N LEU A 192 23.47 9.62 5.52
CA LEU A 192 24.75 9.72 4.82
C LEU A 192 24.71 10.84 3.77
N ASN A 193 23.62 10.92 3.00
CA ASN A 193 23.40 12.00 2.04
C ASN A 193 23.40 13.37 2.73
N ASN A 194 22.73 13.50 3.88
CA ASN A 194 22.73 14.72 4.67
C ASN A 194 24.11 15.02 5.30
N GLY A 195 24.91 13.99 5.59
CA GLY A 195 26.30 14.08 6.02
C GLY A 195 27.31 14.37 4.89
N GLY A 196 26.84 14.55 3.65
CA GLY A 196 27.69 14.85 2.49
C GLY A 196 28.27 13.63 1.78
N ILE A 197 27.89 12.41 2.17
CA ILE A 197 28.26 11.15 1.52
C ILE A 197 27.09 10.75 0.60
N THR A 198 27.21 11.07 -0.68
CA THR A 198 26.14 10.94 -1.69
C THR A 198 26.47 9.97 -2.83
N THR A 199 27.68 9.42 -2.85
CA THR A 199 28.19 8.55 -3.94
C THR A 199 29.00 7.39 -3.38
N PHE A 200 29.13 6.30 -4.15
CA PHE A 200 29.94 5.15 -3.77
C PHE A 200 31.42 5.51 -3.64
N THR A 201 31.92 6.45 -4.44
CA THR A 201 33.28 6.99 -4.31
C THR A 201 33.51 7.65 -2.96
N GLN A 202 32.61 8.54 -2.56
CA GLN A 202 32.71 9.25 -1.28
C GLN A 202 32.62 8.30 -0.09
N LEU A 203 31.79 7.26 -0.17
CA LEU A 203 31.67 6.27 0.89
C LEU A 203 32.90 5.33 0.92
N ALA A 204 33.41 4.89 -0.23
CA ALA A 204 34.60 4.05 -0.30
C ALA A 204 35.88 4.74 0.21
N ASP A 205 35.99 6.06 0.01
CA ASP A 205 37.13 6.86 0.46
C ASP A 205 36.96 7.38 1.91
N ALA A 206 35.76 7.26 2.49
CA ALA A 206 35.50 7.67 3.86
C ALA A 206 36.20 6.73 4.85
N GLN A 207 36.62 7.25 6.00
CA GLN A 207 37.13 6.40 7.08
C GLN A 207 35.96 5.86 7.89
N ASP A 208 36.05 4.61 8.36
CA ASP A 208 35.02 3.96 9.19
C ASP A 208 34.60 4.85 10.37
N GLU A 209 35.56 5.56 10.98
CA GLU A 209 35.33 6.49 12.09
C GLU A 209 34.42 7.67 11.71
N THR A 210 34.61 8.23 10.51
CA THR A 210 33.79 9.35 10.02
C THR A 210 32.36 8.91 9.75
N VAL A 211 32.18 7.71 9.21
CA VAL A 211 30.85 7.13 8.96
C VAL A 211 30.16 6.84 10.29
N GLN A 212 30.88 6.28 11.25
CA GLN A 212 30.35 5.99 12.59
C GLN A 212 30.00 7.28 13.36
N GLN A 213 30.76 8.37 13.15
CA GLN A 213 30.46 9.68 13.73
C GLN A 213 29.14 10.23 13.18
N VAL A 214 28.91 10.16 11.87
CA VAL A 214 27.63 10.59 11.25
C VAL A 214 26.45 9.82 11.83
N LEU A 215 26.60 8.50 12.04
CA LEU A 215 25.56 7.68 12.67
C LEU A 215 25.33 8.06 14.14
N SER A 216 26.42 8.36 14.87
CA SER A 216 26.37 8.73 16.29
C SER A 216 25.70 10.08 16.51
N GLU A 217 25.96 11.05 15.63
CA GLU A 217 25.33 12.38 15.64
C GLU A 217 23.83 12.30 15.32
N ALA A 218 23.42 11.36 14.46
CA ALA A 218 22.01 11.14 14.12
C ALA A 218 21.20 10.49 15.26
N GLY A 219 21.86 9.81 16.20
CA GLY A 219 21.27 9.34 17.46
C GLY A 219 21.59 7.88 17.80
N SER A 220 21.47 7.55 19.09
CA SER A 220 21.87 6.26 19.67
C SER A 220 21.21 5.01 19.06
N SER A 221 20.08 5.18 18.34
CA SER A 221 19.40 4.09 17.64
C SER A 221 20.18 3.58 16.41
N PHE A 222 21.03 4.42 15.81
CA PHE A 222 21.80 4.05 14.62
C PHE A 222 23.16 3.41 14.95
N ASN A 223 23.60 3.49 16.20
CA ASN A 223 24.85 2.89 16.69
C ASN A 223 24.84 1.36 16.75
N VAL A 224 23.68 0.74 16.53
CA VAL A 224 23.55 -0.71 16.39
C VAL A 224 24.08 -1.20 15.05
N HIS A 225 24.15 -0.31 14.04
CA HIS A 225 24.72 -0.60 12.74
C HIS A 225 26.24 -0.49 12.79
N ASP A 226 26.88 -1.47 12.16
CA ASP A 226 28.33 -1.57 12.07
C ASP A 226 28.73 -1.16 10.65
N ALA A 227 29.47 -0.05 10.54
CA ALA A 227 29.88 0.53 9.25
C ALA A 227 31.17 -0.08 8.68
N THR A 228 31.80 -1.03 9.37
CA THR A 228 33.12 -1.58 9.02
C THR A 228 33.19 -2.22 7.63
N SER A 229 32.09 -2.81 7.14
CA SER A 229 32.03 -3.43 5.80
C SER A 229 31.51 -2.50 4.71
N TRP A 230 31.05 -1.29 5.04
CA TRP A 230 30.38 -0.41 4.08
C TRP A 230 31.35 0.18 3.06
N ASN A 231 32.59 0.44 3.46
CA ASN A 231 33.60 1.03 2.59
C ASN A 231 34.07 0.04 1.52
N GLU A 232 34.26 -1.23 1.89
CA GLU A 232 34.62 -2.31 0.95
C GLU A 232 33.46 -2.60 -0.02
N GLN A 233 32.23 -2.66 0.49
CA GLN A 233 31.04 -2.80 -0.35
C GLN A 233 30.87 -1.61 -1.31
N ALA A 234 31.10 -0.38 -0.84
CA ALA A 234 31.05 0.81 -1.68
C ALA A 234 32.13 0.79 -2.78
N ALA A 235 33.34 0.28 -2.49
CA ALA A 235 34.39 0.14 -3.49
C ALA A 235 34.00 -0.85 -4.61
N LEU A 236 33.40 -1.99 -4.24
CA LEU A 236 32.90 -2.97 -5.22
C LEU A 236 31.72 -2.44 -6.04
N ALA A 237 30.81 -1.70 -5.40
CA ALA A 237 29.69 -1.04 -6.07
C ALA A 237 30.16 0.06 -7.04
N ARG A 238 31.15 0.87 -6.64
CA ARG A 238 31.81 1.88 -7.49
C ARG A 238 32.42 1.24 -8.74
N ASP A 239 33.11 0.12 -8.56
CA ASP A 239 33.83 -0.56 -9.64
C ASP A 239 32.89 -1.41 -10.52
N GLY A 240 31.58 -1.41 -10.24
CA GLY A 240 30.57 -2.15 -11.01
C GLY A 240 30.65 -3.67 -10.86
N LYS A 241 31.37 -4.16 -9.85
CA LYS A 241 31.62 -5.58 -9.59
C LYS A 241 30.48 -6.19 -8.77
N LEU A 242 29.29 -6.22 -9.37
CA LEU A 242 28.06 -6.65 -8.68
C LEU A 242 28.08 -8.12 -8.23
N ASP A 243 28.79 -8.99 -8.97
CA ASP A 243 28.93 -10.40 -8.60
C ASP A 243 29.82 -10.57 -7.35
N GLU A 244 30.98 -9.90 -7.31
CA GLU A 244 31.88 -9.89 -6.14
C GLU A 244 31.20 -9.23 -4.93
N LEU A 245 30.43 -8.16 -5.15
CA LEU A 245 29.63 -7.51 -4.11
C LEU A 245 28.62 -8.50 -3.51
N LYS A 246 27.93 -9.27 -4.36
CA LYS A 246 26.95 -10.24 -3.90
C LYS A 246 27.59 -11.39 -3.13
N GLU A 247 28.73 -11.91 -3.59
CA GLU A 247 29.49 -12.93 -2.86
C GLU A 247 29.95 -12.42 -1.49
N LEU A 248 30.33 -11.15 -1.41
CA LEU A 248 30.68 -10.51 -0.15
C LEU A 248 29.46 -10.35 0.76
N GLN A 249 28.31 -9.90 0.25
CA GLN A 249 27.05 -9.82 0.99
C GLN A 249 26.56 -11.18 1.50
N ASP A 250 26.65 -12.23 0.68
CA ASP A 250 26.25 -13.59 1.07
C ASP A 250 27.15 -14.16 2.19
N ARG A 251 28.40 -13.67 2.31
CA ARG A 251 29.35 -14.01 3.38
C ARG A 251 29.12 -13.17 4.65
N LEU A 252 28.62 -11.95 4.50
CA LEU A 252 28.32 -11.09 5.64
C LEU A 252 27.04 -11.55 6.33
N LYS A 253 27.01 -11.48 7.67
CA LYS A 253 25.81 -11.75 8.45
C LYS A 253 25.31 -10.47 9.09
N GLY A 254 24.44 -9.74 8.38
CA GLY A 254 23.95 -8.44 8.85
C GLY A 254 25.06 -7.38 8.84
N GLY A 255 25.91 -7.42 7.80
CA GLY A 255 27.01 -6.47 7.62
C GLY A 255 28.31 -6.79 8.37
N LYS A 256 28.44 -7.97 9.00
CA LYS A 256 29.64 -8.39 9.75
C LYS A 256 30.36 -9.57 9.07
N GLU A 257 31.68 -9.50 9.00
CA GLU A 257 32.50 -10.65 8.66
C GLU A 257 32.39 -11.71 9.77
N GLU A 258 32.13 -12.95 9.38
CA GLU A 258 32.06 -14.08 10.30
C GLU A 258 33.48 -14.34 10.84
N GLN A 259 33.75 -13.93 12.09
CA GLN A 259 34.94 -14.34 12.86
C GLN A 259 34.76 -15.72 13.47
#